data_AF-A0A966QKB3-F1
#
_entry.id   AF-A0A966QKB3-F1
#
_cell.length_a   1.000
_cell.length_b   1.000
_cell.length_c   1.000
_cell.angle_alpha   90.00
_cell.angle_beta   90.00
_cell.angle_gamma   90.00
#
_symmetry.space_group_name_H-M   'P 1'
#
loop_
_entity.id
_entity.type
_entity.pdbx_description
1 polymer ?
#
loop_
_entity_poly.entity_id
_entity_poly.type
_entity_poly.pdbx_seq_one_letter_code
_entity_poly.pdbx_strand_id
1 'polypeptide(L)' 'MYTKTRAELRKTLDEIKSAGLYKQERLLDSPQAPHVESGDRDLLNFCSNNYLGLANHP' A
#
# COMPACT_ATOMS: atom_id res chain seq x y z
N MET A 1 -22.45 23.10 0.82
CA MET A 1 -22.09 22.51 2.12
C MET A 1 -20.76 21.74 2.09
N TYR A 2 -20.52 20.85 1.12
CA TYR A 2 -19.29 20.03 1.05
C TYR A 2 -18.00 20.74 0.59
N THR A 3 -18.09 21.94 0.02
CA THR A 3 -16.93 22.64 -0.56
C THR A 3 -15.87 22.97 0.49
N LYS A 4 -16.28 23.39 1.69
CA LYS A 4 -15.37 23.73 2.80
C LYS A 4 -14.62 22.48 3.28
N THR A 5 -15.35 21.42 3.62
CA THR A 5 -14.75 20.15 4.05
C THR A 5 -13.82 19.57 2.99
N ARG A 6 -14.17 19.65 1.69
CA ARG A 6 -13.28 19.21 0.61
C ARG A 6 -11.96 19.99 0.58
N ALA A 7 -12.01 21.30 0.82
CA ALA A 7 -10.81 22.14 0.86
C ALA A 7 -9.93 21.81 2.06
N GLU A 8 -10.53 21.60 3.24
CA GLU A 8 -9.83 21.17 4.46
C GLU A 8 -9.14 19.81 4.24
N LEU A 9 -9.85 18.82 3.69
CA LEU A 9 -9.29 17.50 3.39
C LEU A 9 -8.11 17.57 2.41
N ARG A 10 -8.20 18.39 1.36
CA ARG A 10 -7.09 18.59 0.42
C ARG A 10 -5.88 19.19 1.12
N LYS A 11 -6.08 20.22 1.94
CA LYS A 11 -5.00 20.84 2.71
C LYS A 11 -4.32 19.82 3.63
N THR A 12 -5.09 19.02 4.36
CA THR A 12 -4.55 17.96 5.22
C THR A 12 -3.77 16.92 4.43
N LEU A 13 -4.23 16.51 3.24
CA LEU A 13 -3.50 15.57 2.38
C LEU A 13 -2.17 16.17 1.88
N ASP A 14 -2.15 17.46 1.56
CA ASP A 14 -0.93 18.15 1.12
C ASP A 14 0.08 18.29 2.28
N GLU A 15 -0.41 18.60 3.49
CA GLU A 15 0.40 18.60 4.71
C GLU A 15 1.02 17.23 4.98
N ILE A 16 0.23 16.15 4.93
CA ILE A 16 0.69 14.76 5.08
C ILE A 16 1.75 14.38 4.04
N LYS A 17 1.58 14.79 2.78
CA LYS A 17 2.57 14.57 1.71
C LYS A 17 3.86 15.33 1.97
N SER A 18 3.77 16.62 2.33
CA SER A 18 4.94 17.45 2.61
C SER A 18 5.75 16.96 3.80
N ALA A 19 5.09 16.34 4.78
CA ALA A 19 5.72 15.72 5.95
C ALA A 19 6.33 14.32 5.66
N GLY A 20 6.18 13.77 4.45
CA GLY A 20 6.63 12.40 4.13
C GLY A 20 5.81 11.29 4.80
N LEU A 21 4.62 11.61 5.33
CA LEU A 21 3.74 10.67 6.02
C LEU A 21 2.68 10.05 5.10
N TYR A 22 2.62 10.48 3.84
CA TYR A 22 1.69 9.95 2.87
C TYR A 22 2.07 8.54 2.47
N LYS A 23 1.18 7.58 2.74
CA LYS A 23 1.37 6.18 2.37
C LYS A 23 1.02 6.00 0.89
N GLN A 24 1.99 5.51 0.12
CA GLN A 24 1.74 5.02 -1.23
C GLN A 24 1.49 3.52 -1.17
N GLU A 25 0.37 3.09 -1.73
CA GLU A 25 0.08 1.67 -1.87
C GLU A 25 0.97 1.06 -2.96
N ARG A 26 1.44 -0.16 -2.71
CA ARG A 26 2.12 -0.97 -3.71
C ARG A 26 1.20 -2.11 -4.08
N LEU A 27 0.81 -2.17 -5.35
CA LEU A 27 0.01 -3.28 -5.87
C LEU A 27 0.89 -4.53 -5.96
N LEU A 28 0.34 -5.68 -5.57
CA LEU A 28 0.93 -6.99 -5.82
C LEU A 28 0.21 -7.61 -7.01
N ASP A 29 0.98 -8.07 -7.98
CA ASP A 29 0.47 -8.65 -9.24
C ASP A 29 0.45 -10.20 -9.18
N SER A 30 0.91 -10.78 -8.08
CA SER A 30 0.88 -12.22 -7.80
C SER A 30 0.09 -12.56 -6.53
N PRO A 31 -0.33 -13.84 -6.34
CA PRO A 31 -0.81 -14.33 -5.06
C PRO A 31 0.22 -14.16 -3.93
N GLN A 32 -0.25 -14.26 -2.69
CA GLN A 32 0.61 -14.10 -1.50
C GLN A 32 1.59 -15.27 -1.35
N ALA A 33 2.89 -14.98 -1.39
CA ALA A 33 3.97 -15.95 -1.23
C ALA A 33 5.27 -15.26 -0.74
N PRO A 34 6.33 -16.01 -0.38
CA PRO A 34 7.63 -15.41 -0.06
C PRO A 34 8.25 -14.63 -1.22
N HIS A 35 7.99 -15.05 -2.47
CA HIS A 35 8.31 -14.29 -3.69
C HIS A 35 7.02 -13.72 -4.26
N VAL A 36 7.01 -12.42 -4.59
CA VAL A 36 5.86 -11.73 -5.16
C VAL A 36 6.26 -10.84 -6.33
N GLU A 37 5.33 -10.66 -7.25
CA GLU A 37 5.45 -9.71 -8.36
C GLU A 37 4.80 -8.37 -7.99
N SER A 38 5.45 -7.27 -8.34
CA SER A 38 4.90 -5.92 -8.15
C SER A 38 5.45 -4.97 -9.22
N GLY A 39 4.61 -4.61 -10.18
CA GLY A 39 5.03 -4.03 -11.45
C GLY A 39 6.00 -4.97 -12.18
N ASP A 40 7.05 -4.41 -12.76
CA ASP A 40 8.06 -5.18 -13.50
C ASP A 40 9.15 -5.79 -12.61
N ARG A 41 8.82 -6.13 -11.35
CA ARG A 41 9.81 -6.57 -10.36
C ARG A 41 9.38 -7.81 -9.58
N ASP A 42 10.31 -8.76 -9.50
CA ASP A 42 10.30 -9.85 -8.53
C ASP A 42 10.92 -9.42 -7.20
N LEU A 43 10.18 -9.64 -6.11
CA LEU A 43 10.56 -9.19 -4.77
C LEU A 43 10.37 -10.31 -3.74
N LEU A 44 11.17 -10.27 -2.67
CA LEU A 44 10.95 -11.07 -1.47
C LEU A 44 10.03 -10.32 -0.49
N ASN A 45 8.94 -10.96 -0.06
CA ASN A 45 7.93 -10.35 0.81
C ASN A 45 8.19 -10.64 2.30
N PHE A 46 8.84 -9.68 2.97
CA PHE A 46 9.06 -9.68 4.43
C PHE A 46 8.05 -8.83 5.23
N CYS A 47 7.04 -8.26 4.56
CA CYS A 47 6.02 -7.41 5.21
C CYS A 47 4.62 -8.02 5.21
N SER A 48 4.52 -9.34 4.96
CA SER A 48 3.26 -10.06 5.06
C SER A 48 3.00 -10.59 6.47
N ASN A 49 1.73 -10.86 6.76
CA ASN A 49 1.30 -11.63 7.94
C ASN A 49 1.14 -13.13 7.61
N ASN A 50 1.70 -13.62 6.50
CA ASN A 50 1.55 -15.01 6.03
C ASN A 50 2.57 -15.94 6.71
N TYR A 51 2.56 -15.99 8.04
CA TYR A 51 3.61 -16.65 8.85
C TYR A 51 3.78 -18.14 8.55
N LEU A 52 2.68 -18.85 8.29
CA LEU A 52 2.69 -20.29 8.00
C LEU A 52 2.71 -20.60 6.49
N GLY A 53 2.75 -19.57 5.63
CA GLY A 53 2.74 -19.76 4.18
C GLY A 53 1.39 -20.25 3.61
N LEU A 54 0.30 -20.20 4.37
CA LEU A 54 -0.98 -20.82 3.99
C LEU A 54 -1.87 -19.94 3.11
N ALA A 55 -1.55 -18.65 2.93
CA ALA A 55 -2.39 -17.73 2.16
C ALA A 55 -2.52 -18.09 0.66
N ASN A 56 -1.66 -18.97 0.14
CA ASN A 56 -1.72 -19.51 -1.23
C ASN A 56 -1.38 -21.01 -1.24
N HIS A 57 -1.76 -21.74 -0.19
CA HIS A 57 -1.59 -23.19 -0.15
C HIS A 57 -2.69 -23.86 -1.00
N PRO A 58 -2.36 -24.91 -1.78
CA PRO A 58 -3.35 -25.66 -2.56
C PRO A 58 -4.42 -26.34 -1.69
#